data_AF-A0A5J4LT90-F1
#
_entry.id   AF-A0A5J4LT90-F1
#
_cell.length_a   1.000
_cell.length_b   1.000
_cell.length_c   1.000
_cell.angle_alpha   90.00
_cell.angle_beta   90.00
_cell.angle_gamma   90.00
#
_symmetry.space_group_name_H-M   'P 1'
#
loop_
_entity.id
_entity.type
_entity.pdbx_description
1 polymer ?
#
loop_
_entity_poly.entity_id
_entity_poly.type
_entity_poly.pdbx_seq_one_letter_code
_entity_poly.pdbx_strand_id
1 'polypeptide(L)'
;MHPTPVVPERDAWLLPHSSALLRPGETLYGALPVRLDPLVPDRIPRRRRRPKPEAEERERFKGWWRILLPVSFVMWVCALPAGLLERGAHHTWHGFRRLFRGRVWQGGWDSAAGWFVVTTRSGTDDSLGHDNDQLALAFTDQRLLLLSHPVLPEREAARLLGELPRGRFTLRPEPHPARHTHRVDLAFPDGSWLALEAAEREQVPQLTGLLSPVGGGRA
;
A
#
# COMPACT_ATOMS: atom_id res chain seq x y z
N MET A 1 1.30 17.72 27.49
CA MET A 1 0.78 16.34 27.47
C MET A 1 0.98 15.80 26.07
N HIS A 2 1.89 14.84 25.89
CA HIS A 2 2.02 14.17 24.59
C HIS A 2 0.81 13.24 24.45
N PRO A 3 -0.03 13.40 23.42
CA PRO A 3 -1.12 12.45 23.21
C PRO A 3 -0.50 11.08 22.99
N THR A 4 -1.00 10.07 23.71
CA THR A 4 -0.60 8.68 23.48
C THR A 4 -0.91 8.35 22.02
N PRO A 5 0.07 7.84 21.25
CA PRO A 5 -0.15 7.53 19.84
C PRO A 5 -1.25 6.48 19.70
N VAL A 6 -2.18 6.71 18.76
CA VAL A 6 -3.27 5.78 18.46
C VAL A 6 -2.70 4.61 17.67
N VAL A 7 -2.53 3.47 18.33
CA VAL A 7 -2.08 2.21 17.71
C VAL A 7 -2.92 1.06 18.30
N PRO A 8 -3.50 0.19 17.46
CA PRO A 8 -4.20 -1.02 17.93
C PRO A 8 -3.25 -1.93 18.72
N GLU A 9 -3.72 -2.57 19.78
CA GLU A 9 -2.87 -3.44 20.61
C GLU A 9 -2.20 -4.56 19.80
N ARG A 10 -2.92 -5.11 18.81
CA ARG A 10 -2.40 -6.14 17.89
C ARG A 10 -1.24 -5.64 17.02
N ASP A 11 -1.15 -4.33 16.83
CA ASP A 11 -0.17 -3.67 15.99
C ASP A 11 0.84 -2.85 16.81
N ALA A 12 1.03 -3.20 18.09
CA ALA A 12 1.98 -2.53 18.97
C ALA A 12 3.41 -2.49 18.41
N TRP A 13 3.76 -3.43 17.53
CA TRP A 13 5.01 -3.45 16.77
C TRP A 13 5.21 -2.18 15.91
N LEU A 14 4.14 -1.49 15.49
CA LEU A 14 4.27 -0.25 14.70
C LEU A 14 4.92 0.89 15.46
N LEU A 15 4.78 0.97 16.79
CA LEU A 15 5.34 2.04 17.61
C LEU A 15 6.88 2.07 17.59
N PRO A 16 7.60 0.98 17.91
CA PRO A 16 9.06 0.98 17.86
C PRO A 16 9.58 1.23 16.44
N HIS A 17 8.88 0.74 15.40
CA HIS A 17 9.33 0.90 14.03
C HIS A 17 9.11 2.32 13.49
N SER A 18 7.96 2.92 13.79
CA SER A 18 7.67 4.30 13.39
C SER A 18 8.50 5.30 14.19
N SER A 19 8.72 5.06 15.49
CA SER A 19 9.51 5.95 16.35
C SER A 19 10.98 6.07 15.90
N ALA A 20 11.57 4.98 15.40
CA ALA A 20 12.91 4.98 14.83
C ALA A 20 13.06 5.85 13.56
N LEU A 21 11.96 6.21 12.91
CA LEU A 21 11.94 6.99 11.66
C LEU A 21 11.56 8.46 11.86
N LEU A 22 11.28 8.86 13.10
CA LEU A 22 10.93 10.23 13.46
C LEU A 22 12.17 11.14 13.41
N ARG A 23 11.97 12.37 12.95
CA ARG A 23 12.95 13.45 13.06
C ARG A 23 13.02 13.95 14.50
N PRO A 24 14.14 14.58 14.91
CA PRO A 24 14.23 15.22 16.21
C PRO A 24 13.08 16.23 16.43
N GLY A 25 12.31 16.06 17.51
CA GLY A 25 11.17 16.90 17.84
C GLY A 25 9.86 16.57 17.10
N GLU A 26 9.86 15.59 16.19
CA GLU A 26 8.65 15.10 15.53
C GLU A 26 7.84 14.23 16.49
N THR A 27 6.51 14.40 16.51
CA THR A 27 5.60 13.66 17.39
C THR A 27 4.72 12.72 16.58
N LEU A 28 4.66 11.45 17.00
CA LEU A 28 3.76 10.46 16.43
C LEU A 28 2.35 10.60 17.01
N TYR A 29 1.35 10.78 16.16
CA TYR A 29 -0.06 10.80 16.56
C TYR A 29 -0.72 9.41 16.52
N GLY A 30 -0.25 8.53 15.65
CA GLY A 30 -0.76 7.17 15.56
C GLY A 30 -0.17 6.42 14.38
N ALA A 31 -0.29 5.10 14.41
CA ALA A 31 0.15 4.22 13.35
C ALA A 31 -0.87 3.09 13.17
N LEU A 32 -1.30 2.86 11.93
CA LEU A 32 -2.35 1.90 11.61
C LEU A 32 -1.96 1.07 10.39
N PRO A 33 -2.18 -0.26 10.41
CA PRO A 33 -2.09 -1.06 9.21
C PRO A 33 -3.27 -0.74 8.28
N VAL A 34 -2.99 -0.58 7.01
CA VAL A 34 -4.00 -0.37 5.97
C VAL A 34 -3.62 -1.18 4.74
N ARG A 35 -4.61 -1.37 3.87
CA ARG A 35 -4.45 -2.07 2.60
C ARG A 35 -4.83 -1.13 1.47
N LEU A 36 -4.16 -1.27 0.34
CA LEU A 36 -4.71 -0.69 -0.89
C LEU A 36 -6.01 -1.43 -1.23
N ASP A 37 -7.06 -0.71 -1.65
CA ASP A 37 -8.27 -1.39 -2.11
C ASP A 37 -7.89 -2.36 -3.26
N PRO A 38 -8.34 -3.62 -3.23
CA PRO A 38 -8.01 -4.61 -4.24
C PRO A 38 -8.29 -4.16 -5.69
N LEU A 39 -9.18 -3.20 -5.91
CA LEU A 39 -9.53 -2.69 -7.24
C LEU A 39 -8.58 -1.58 -7.76
N VAL A 40 -7.62 -1.13 -6.93
CA VAL A 40 -6.52 -0.26 -7.35
C VAL A 40 -5.67 -1.02 -8.39
N PRO A 41 -5.11 -0.38 -9.43
CA PRO A 41 -4.44 -1.13 -10.49
C PRO A 41 -3.25 -1.96 -10.00
N ASP A 42 -3.28 -3.27 -10.28
CA ASP A 42 -2.21 -4.20 -9.91
C ASP A 42 -0.92 -4.02 -10.72
N ARG A 43 -1.06 -3.65 -11.99
CA ARG A 43 0.08 -3.52 -12.91
C ARG A 43 0.54 -2.08 -12.99
N ILE A 44 1.59 -1.78 -12.25
CA ILE A 44 2.37 -0.54 -12.45
C ILE A 44 3.06 -0.58 -13.83
N PRO A 45 2.98 0.52 -14.62
CA PRO A 45 3.71 0.64 -15.88
C PRO A 45 5.21 0.38 -15.69
N ARG A 46 5.82 -0.41 -16.58
CA ARG A 46 7.24 -0.81 -16.46
C ARG A 46 8.19 0.38 -16.25
N ARG A 47 7.93 1.51 -16.91
CA ARG A 47 8.72 2.74 -16.82
C ARG A 47 8.69 3.42 -15.44
N ARG A 48 7.69 3.10 -14.62
CA ARG A 48 7.47 3.67 -13.28
C ARG A 48 7.86 2.72 -12.15
N ARG A 49 8.25 1.48 -12.48
CA ARG A 49 8.75 0.52 -11.50
C ARG A 49 10.12 0.97 -11.03
N ARG A 50 10.37 0.93 -9.72
CA ARG A 50 11.73 1.11 -9.20
C ARG A 50 12.64 0.02 -9.80
N PRO A 51 13.86 0.36 -10.26
CA PRO A 51 14.79 -0.63 -10.77
C PRO A 51 15.12 -1.62 -9.65
N LYS A 52 14.90 -2.92 -9.91
CA LYS A 52 15.25 -3.99 -8.96
C LYS A 52 16.75 -4.26 -9.04
N PRO A 53 17.47 -4.38 -7.91
CA PRO A 53 18.88 -4.77 -7.91
C PRO A 53 19.11 -6.18 -8.49
N GLU A 54 18.10 -7.05 -8.48
CA GLU A 54 18.17 -8.43 -9.03
C GLU A 54 18.32 -8.55 -10.56
N ALA A 55 18.25 -7.44 -11.30
CA ALA A 55 18.48 -7.47 -12.75
C ALA A 55 19.92 -7.91 -13.11
N GLU A 56 20.88 -7.76 -12.19
CA GLU A 56 22.26 -8.23 -12.36
C GLU A 56 22.45 -9.72 -12.05
N GLU A 57 21.68 -10.30 -11.12
CA GLU A 57 21.81 -11.73 -10.77
C GLU A 57 21.22 -12.67 -11.83
N ARG A 58 20.19 -12.23 -12.55
CA ARG A 58 19.59 -13.02 -13.65
C ARG A 58 20.52 -13.19 -14.85
N GLU A 59 21.54 -12.35 -15.00
CA GLU A 59 22.55 -12.54 -16.03
C GLU A 59 23.52 -13.68 -15.68
N ARG A 60 23.77 -13.95 -14.40
CA ARG A 60 24.60 -15.08 -13.95
C ARG A 60 23.92 -16.44 -14.10
N PHE A 61 22.60 -16.52 -13.97
CA PHE A 61 21.84 -17.77 -14.05
C PHE A 61 21.38 -18.19 -15.47
N LYS A 62 21.58 -17.35 -16.49
CA LYS A 62 21.23 -17.67 -17.89
C LYS A 62 21.96 -18.92 -18.42
N GLY A 63 23.15 -19.22 -17.91
CA GLY A 63 23.93 -20.39 -18.33
C GLY A 63 23.34 -21.74 -17.93
N TRP A 64 22.69 -21.82 -16.75
CA TRP A 64 22.23 -23.10 -16.20
C TRP A 64 20.83 -23.50 -16.70
N TRP A 65 20.00 -22.52 -17.06
CA TRP A 65 18.65 -22.75 -17.62
C TRP A 65 18.66 -23.47 -18.99
N ARG A 66 19.78 -23.50 -19.73
CA ARG A 66 19.86 -24.27 -20.97
C ARG A 66 19.77 -25.79 -20.77
N ILE A 67 20.06 -26.29 -19.57
CA ILE A 67 20.08 -27.73 -19.26
C ILE A 67 18.70 -28.24 -18.81
N LEU A 68 17.86 -27.39 -18.20
CA LEU A 68 16.52 -27.73 -17.69
C LEU A 68 15.36 -27.33 -18.62
N LEU A 69 15.69 -26.78 -19.79
CA LEU A 69 14.75 -26.28 -20.80
C LEU A 69 13.67 -27.28 -21.25
N PRO A 70 13.96 -28.60 -21.42
CA PRO A 70 12.94 -29.55 -21.87
C PRO A 70 11.83 -29.80 -20.83
N VAL A 71 12.20 -29.98 -19.55
CA VAL A 71 11.25 -30.31 -18.47
C VAL A 71 10.40 -29.09 -18.11
N SER A 72 11.02 -27.92 -18.07
CA SER A 72 10.33 -26.65 -17.79
C SER A 72 9.37 -26.22 -18.89
N PHE A 73 9.69 -26.48 -20.17
CA PHE A 73 8.79 -26.22 -21.28
C PHE A 73 7.53 -27.08 -21.20
N VAL A 74 7.66 -28.38 -20.87
CA VAL A 74 6.52 -29.28 -20.67
C VAL A 74 5.65 -28.81 -19.49
N MET A 75 6.25 -28.48 -18.34
CA MET A 75 5.53 -27.93 -17.19
C MET A 75 4.83 -26.59 -17.51
N TRP A 76 5.44 -25.73 -18.32
CA TRP A 76 4.86 -24.46 -18.76
C TRP A 76 3.63 -24.67 -19.67
N VAL A 77 3.69 -25.61 -20.61
CA VAL A 77 2.55 -25.99 -21.47
C VAL A 77 1.40 -26.58 -20.66
N CYS A 78 1.70 -27.42 -19.65
CA CYS A 78 0.68 -27.99 -18.76
C CYS A 78 0.07 -26.96 -17.80
N ALA A 79 0.82 -25.92 -17.39
CA ALA A 79 0.34 -24.86 -16.48
C ALA A 79 -0.37 -23.69 -17.20
N LEU A 80 -0.20 -23.56 -18.51
CA LEU A 80 -0.82 -22.53 -19.34
C LEU A 80 -2.36 -22.47 -19.23
N PRO A 81 -3.12 -23.58 -19.30
CA PRO A 81 -4.58 -23.51 -19.22
C PRO A 81 -5.09 -23.08 -17.85
N ALA A 82 -4.46 -23.51 -16.75
CA ALA A 82 -4.82 -23.09 -15.39
C ALA A 82 -4.55 -21.59 -15.17
N GLY A 83 -3.38 -21.11 -15.58
CA GLY A 83 -3.01 -19.70 -15.42
C GLY A 83 -3.76 -18.73 -16.34
N LEU A 84 -4.31 -19.18 -17.48
CA LEU A 84 -5.17 -18.37 -18.34
C LEU A 84 -6.61 -18.27 -17.81
N LEU A 85 -7.14 -19.36 -17.24
CA LEU A 85 -8.45 -19.37 -16.59
C LEU A 85 -8.47 -18.50 -15.33
N GLU A 86 -7.45 -18.60 -14.47
CA GLU A 86 -7.33 -17.74 -13.29
C GLU A 86 -7.13 -16.27 -13.66
N ARG A 87 -6.28 -15.95 -14.66
CA ARG A 87 -6.08 -14.56 -15.09
C ARG A 87 -7.31 -13.96 -15.77
N GLY A 88 -8.04 -14.76 -16.55
CA GLY A 88 -9.28 -14.35 -17.21
C GLY A 88 -10.39 -14.09 -16.20
N ALA A 89 -10.58 -15.00 -15.25
CA ALA A 89 -11.55 -14.86 -14.16
C ALA A 89 -11.21 -13.69 -13.23
N HIS A 90 -9.93 -13.49 -12.90
CA HIS A 90 -9.50 -12.36 -12.07
C HIS A 90 -9.82 -11.02 -12.76
N HIS A 91 -9.44 -10.83 -14.04
CA HIS A 91 -9.72 -9.58 -14.74
C HIS A 91 -11.21 -9.30 -14.94
N THR A 92 -12.02 -10.31 -15.25
CA THR A 92 -13.48 -10.16 -15.41
C THR A 92 -14.19 -9.91 -14.08
N TRP A 93 -13.79 -10.62 -13.02
CA TRP A 93 -14.31 -10.42 -11.67
C TRP A 93 -13.97 -9.04 -11.09
N HIS A 94 -12.76 -8.53 -11.33
CA HIS A 94 -12.36 -7.16 -10.94
C HIS A 94 -13.15 -6.09 -11.70
N GLY A 95 -13.38 -6.29 -13.00
CA GLY A 95 -14.23 -5.40 -13.80
C GLY A 95 -15.68 -5.36 -13.30
N PHE A 96 -16.26 -6.53 -12.99
CA PHE A 96 -17.60 -6.62 -12.43
C PHE A 96 -17.65 -6.01 -11.02
N ARG A 97 -16.71 -6.33 -10.12
CA ARG A 97 -16.62 -5.71 -8.79
C ARG A 97 -16.46 -4.19 -8.86
N ARG A 98 -15.78 -3.63 -9.86
CA ARG A 98 -15.64 -2.18 -10.05
C ARG A 98 -16.98 -1.48 -10.34
N LEU A 99 -17.90 -2.15 -11.04
CA LEU A 99 -19.27 -1.65 -11.21
C LEU A 99 -20.03 -1.59 -9.86
N PHE A 100 -19.80 -2.54 -8.96
CA PHE A 100 -20.48 -2.57 -7.65
C PHE A 100 -19.74 -1.79 -6.54
N ARG A 101 -18.43 -1.65 -6.56
CA ARG A 101 -17.67 -0.90 -5.53
C ARG A 101 -17.50 0.59 -5.85
N GLY A 102 -17.81 0.99 -7.08
CA GLY A 102 -17.55 2.33 -7.57
C GLY A 102 -16.07 2.54 -7.90
N ARG A 103 -15.70 3.80 -8.20
CA ARG A 103 -14.28 4.15 -8.36
C ARG A 103 -13.56 3.94 -7.01
N VAL A 104 -12.31 3.50 -7.08
CA VAL A 104 -11.41 3.32 -5.92
C VAL A 104 -10.13 4.14 -6.05
N TRP A 105 -9.92 4.73 -7.22
CA TRP A 105 -8.75 5.52 -7.53
C TRP A 105 -9.11 6.50 -8.64
N GLN A 106 -8.66 7.73 -8.49
CA GLN A 106 -8.75 8.76 -9.50
C GLN A 106 -7.44 9.53 -9.50
N GLY A 107 -6.88 9.74 -10.68
CA GLY A 107 -5.56 10.32 -10.86
C GLY A 107 -4.82 9.58 -11.95
N GLY A 108 -3.89 10.26 -12.61
CA GLY A 108 -2.94 9.61 -13.50
C GLY A 108 -1.82 8.95 -12.70
N TRP A 109 -0.96 8.20 -13.38
CA TRP A 109 0.28 7.67 -12.78
C TRP A 109 1.26 8.77 -12.31
N ASP A 110 1.07 9.98 -12.80
CA ASP A 110 1.90 11.16 -12.48
C ASP A 110 1.32 12.00 -11.34
N SER A 111 0.14 11.60 -10.82
CA SER A 111 -0.51 12.27 -9.69
C SER A 111 0.03 11.77 -8.35
N ALA A 112 -0.28 12.47 -7.26
CA ALA A 112 0.07 12.06 -5.91
C ALA A 112 -0.49 10.67 -5.57
N ALA A 113 -1.73 10.39 -5.95
CA ALA A 113 -2.31 9.04 -5.84
C ALA A 113 -1.55 8.00 -6.66
N GLY A 114 -1.13 8.34 -7.89
CA GLY A 114 -0.29 7.47 -8.72
C GLY A 114 1.05 7.16 -8.07
N TRP A 115 1.74 8.18 -7.55
CA TRP A 115 2.98 8.02 -6.79
C TRP A 115 2.79 7.14 -5.56
N PHE A 116 1.69 7.30 -4.82
CA PHE A 116 1.36 6.49 -3.64
C PHE A 116 1.24 5.01 -4.04
N VAL A 117 0.44 4.70 -5.06
CA VAL A 117 0.25 3.33 -5.56
C VAL A 117 1.57 2.73 -6.05
N VAL A 118 2.34 3.50 -6.82
CA VAL A 118 3.66 3.08 -7.30
C VAL A 118 4.59 2.78 -6.13
N THR A 119 4.58 3.62 -5.10
CA THR A 119 5.48 3.50 -3.95
C THR A 119 5.13 2.31 -3.07
N THR A 120 3.85 2.06 -2.82
CA THR A 120 3.38 0.87 -2.09
C THR A 120 3.68 -0.41 -2.88
N ARG A 121 3.26 -0.48 -4.15
CA ARG A 121 3.38 -1.72 -4.94
C ARG A 121 4.78 -1.97 -5.52
N SER A 122 5.66 -0.96 -5.50
CA SER A 122 7.09 -1.13 -5.84
C SER A 122 7.96 -1.29 -4.59
N GLY A 123 7.38 -1.72 -3.46
CA GLY A 123 8.09 -2.05 -2.23
C GLY A 123 9.35 -2.88 -2.50
N THR A 124 10.39 -2.62 -1.71
CA THR A 124 11.74 -3.15 -1.95
C THR A 124 11.78 -4.67 -1.82
N ASP A 125 12.34 -5.30 -2.86
CA ASP A 125 12.57 -6.75 -3.07
C ASP A 125 11.33 -7.66 -3.07
N ASP A 126 11.28 -8.56 -4.07
CA ASP A 126 10.39 -9.74 -4.07
C ASP A 126 10.88 -10.79 -3.04
N SER A 127 11.67 -10.40 -2.03
CA SER A 127 12.25 -11.30 -1.04
C SER A 127 11.19 -11.77 -0.05
N LEU A 128 10.38 -12.76 -0.47
CA LEU A 128 9.64 -13.78 0.29
C LEU A 128 8.88 -13.42 1.58
N GLY A 129 8.81 -12.15 1.99
CA GLY A 129 8.34 -11.73 3.33
C GLY A 129 7.64 -10.37 3.37
N HIS A 130 7.33 -9.77 2.23
CA HIS A 130 6.57 -8.51 2.17
C HIS A 130 5.24 -8.67 1.43
N ASP A 131 4.13 -8.29 2.07
CA ASP A 131 2.83 -8.21 1.44
C ASP A 131 2.67 -6.83 0.79
N ASN A 132 2.83 -6.75 -0.53
CA ASN A 132 2.77 -5.50 -1.30
C ASN A 132 1.37 -4.86 -1.37
N ASP A 133 0.34 -5.54 -0.84
CA ASP A 133 -1.00 -4.98 -0.71
C ASP A 133 -1.27 -4.43 0.70
N GLN A 134 -0.42 -4.76 1.67
CA GLN A 134 -0.48 -4.31 3.06
C GLN A 134 0.63 -3.30 3.36
N LEU A 135 0.25 -2.18 3.93
CA LEU A 135 1.18 -1.15 4.37
C LEU A 135 0.79 -0.67 5.77
N ALA A 136 1.69 0.03 6.41
CA ALA A 136 1.37 0.75 7.63
C ALA A 136 1.51 2.25 7.40
N LEU A 137 0.53 3.00 7.88
CA LEU A 137 0.53 4.46 7.85
C LEU A 137 0.84 4.98 9.25
N ALA A 138 1.96 5.66 9.39
CA ALA A 138 2.30 6.38 10.61
C ALA A 138 2.08 7.89 10.40
N PHE A 139 1.21 8.46 11.23
CA PHE A 139 0.81 9.85 11.18
C PHE A 139 1.60 10.65 12.21
N THR A 140 2.33 11.65 11.75
CA THR A 140 3.07 12.58 12.60
C THR A 140 2.48 13.98 12.51
N ASP A 141 2.98 14.88 13.34
CA ASP A 141 2.69 16.31 13.28
C ASP A 141 3.14 16.95 11.96
N GLN A 142 4.19 16.40 11.32
CA GLN A 142 4.81 16.98 10.13
C GLN A 142 4.47 16.25 8.83
N ARG A 143 4.20 14.95 8.87
CA ARG A 143 4.10 14.10 7.68
C ARG A 143 3.35 12.79 7.94
N LEU A 144 3.00 12.14 6.85
CA LEU A 144 2.55 10.76 6.79
C LEU A 144 3.72 9.91 6.31
N LEU A 145 4.09 8.90 7.08
CA LEU A 145 5.08 7.91 6.69
C LEU A 145 4.37 6.68 6.13
N LEU A 146 4.77 6.26 4.94
CA LEU A 146 4.32 5.02 4.33
C LEU A 146 5.35 3.94 4.67
N LEU A 147 4.95 2.98 5.49
CA LEU A 147 5.81 1.90 5.94
C LEU A 147 5.40 0.58 5.29
N SER A 148 6.40 -0.26 5.01
CA SER A 148 6.17 -1.63 4.58
C SER A 148 5.56 -2.45 5.73
N HIS A 149 4.62 -3.33 5.44
CA HIS A 149 4.19 -4.36 6.39
C HIS A 149 5.06 -5.62 6.25
N PRO A 150 5.97 -5.91 7.20
CA PRO A 150 6.70 -7.18 7.21
C PRO A 150 5.75 -8.34 7.56
N VAL A 151 5.95 -9.51 6.97
CA VAL A 151 5.19 -10.73 7.33
C VAL A 151 5.55 -11.20 8.75
N LEU A 152 6.79 -10.95 9.19
CA LEU A 152 7.29 -11.27 10.53
C LEU A 152 7.84 -10.00 11.22
N PRO A 153 6.99 -9.16 11.83
CA PRO A 153 7.39 -7.87 12.40
C PRO A 153 8.42 -7.99 13.53
N GLU A 154 8.47 -9.13 14.24
CA GLU A 154 9.46 -9.37 15.30
C GLU A 154 10.89 -9.59 14.75
N ARG A 155 11.02 -9.98 13.48
CA ARG A 155 12.31 -10.31 12.85
C ARG A 155 12.73 -9.28 11.83
N GLU A 156 11.78 -8.56 11.24
CA GLU A 156 12.03 -7.63 10.13
C GLU A 156 11.55 -6.23 10.45
N ALA A 157 12.46 -5.26 10.30
CA ALA A 157 12.13 -3.86 10.44
C ALA A 157 11.28 -3.38 9.27
N ALA A 158 10.09 -2.84 9.56
CA ALA A 158 9.34 -2.02 8.61
C ALA A 158 10.22 -0.93 7.98
N ARG A 159 10.21 -0.88 6.66
CA ARG A 159 10.98 0.03 5.83
C ARG A 159 10.11 1.23 5.44
N LEU A 160 10.73 2.39 5.38
CA LEU A 160 10.10 3.59 4.84
C LEU A 160 10.01 3.49 3.31
N LEU A 161 8.79 3.42 2.78
CA LEU A 161 8.53 3.39 1.34
C LEU A 161 8.50 4.80 0.74
N GLY A 162 7.92 5.74 1.49
CA GLY A 162 7.81 7.15 1.12
C GLY A 162 7.20 8.00 2.22
N GLU A 163 7.20 9.31 2.00
CA GLU A 163 6.70 10.31 2.94
C GLU A 163 5.79 11.31 2.21
N LEU A 164 4.69 11.72 2.85
CA LEU A 164 3.91 12.87 2.42
C LEU A 164 3.87 13.96 3.50
N PRO A 165 4.19 15.21 3.18
CA PRO A 165 4.02 16.31 4.14
C PRO A 165 2.57 16.42 4.64
N ARG A 166 2.40 16.81 5.90
CA ARG A 166 1.08 17.12 6.48
C ARG A 166 0.44 18.25 5.66
N GLY A 167 -0.88 18.15 5.45
CA GLY A 167 -1.61 19.07 4.57
C GLY A 167 -1.53 18.75 3.08
N ARG A 168 -0.69 17.79 2.65
CA ARG A 168 -0.70 17.24 1.28
C ARG A 168 -1.61 16.02 1.12
N PHE A 169 -2.41 15.73 2.13
CA PHE A 169 -3.40 14.67 2.11
C PHE A 169 -4.54 15.05 3.05
N THR A 170 -5.74 14.60 2.72
CA THR A 170 -6.97 14.85 3.49
C THR A 170 -7.91 13.66 3.33
N LEU A 171 -8.87 13.54 4.23
CA LEU A 171 -10.01 12.66 4.00
C LEU A 171 -10.86 13.19 2.84
N ARG A 172 -11.25 12.32 1.90
CA ARG A 172 -12.22 12.69 0.86
C ARG A 172 -13.59 12.95 1.52
N PRO A 173 -14.23 14.10 1.25
CA PRO A 173 -15.51 14.46 1.87
C PRO A 173 -16.70 13.67 1.30
N GLU A 174 -16.58 13.12 0.09
CA GLU A 174 -17.67 12.39 -0.55
C GLU A 174 -17.92 11.04 0.14
N PRO A 175 -19.18 10.75 0.53
CA PRO A 175 -19.52 9.53 1.22
C PRO A 175 -19.36 8.32 0.28
N HIS A 176 -18.61 7.32 0.72
CA HIS A 176 -18.59 6.02 0.07
C HIS A 176 -19.87 5.24 0.39
N PRO A 177 -20.29 4.29 -0.46
CA PRO A 177 -21.48 3.48 -0.19
C PRO A 177 -21.38 2.79 1.17
N ALA A 178 -22.47 2.79 1.95
CA ALA A 178 -22.52 2.26 3.33
C ALA A 178 -22.10 0.78 3.45
N ARG A 179 -22.16 0.03 2.34
CA ARG A 179 -21.68 -1.36 2.24
C ARG A 179 -20.16 -1.53 2.32
N HIS A 180 -19.38 -0.44 2.30
CA HIS A 180 -17.93 -0.47 2.38
C HIS A 180 -17.44 0.02 3.75
N THR A 181 -17.70 -0.78 4.77
CA THR A 181 -17.48 -0.42 6.19
C THR A 181 -16.01 -0.33 6.59
N HIS A 182 -15.09 -0.84 5.77
CA HIS A 182 -13.64 -0.82 6.01
C HIS A 182 -12.92 0.27 5.20
N ARG A 183 -13.63 0.94 4.30
CA ARG A 183 -13.03 1.80 3.29
C ARG A 183 -12.84 3.21 3.83
N VAL A 184 -11.68 3.79 3.53
CA VAL A 184 -11.35 5.19 3.81
C VAL A 184 -10.68 5.79 2.58
N ASP A 185 -11.21 6.90 2.09
CA ASP A 185 -10.70 7.55 0.87
C ASP A 185 -9.72 8.68 1.22
N LEU A 186 -8.50 8.54 0.73
CA LEU A 186 -7.42 9.52 0.85
C LEU A 186 -7.45 10.45 -0.38
N ALA A 187 -7.64 11.74 -0.17
CA ALA A 187 -7.63 12.76 -1.21
C ALA A 187 -6.36 13.62 -1.13
N PHE A 188 -5.84 14.00 -2.29
CA PHE A 188 -4.63 14.80 -2.45
C PHE A 188 -4.95 16.18 -3.07
N PRO A 189 -4.09 17.20 -2.88
CA PRO A 189 -4.31 18.55 -3.38
C PRO A 189 -4.38 18.69 -4.91
N ASP A 190 -3.84 17.72 -5.65
CA ASP A 190 -3.90 17.68 -7.12
C ASP A 190 -5.25 17.16 -7.65
N GLY A 191 -6.23 16.96 -6.78
CA GLY A 191 -7.54 16.41 -7.10
C GLY A 191 -7.53 14.89 -7.31
N SER A 192 -6.38 14.24 -7.17
CA SER A 192 -6.29 12.79 -7.17
C SER A 192 -6.69 12.21 -5.82
N TRP A 193 -7.17 10.98 -5.80
CA TRP A 193 -7.56 10.29 -4.57
C TRP A 193 -7.46 8.78 -4.76
N LEU A 194 -7.33 8.06 -3.64
CA LEU A 194 -7.30 6.60 -3.61
C LEU A 194 -8.07 6.06 -2.39
N ALA A 195 -8.64 4.88 -2.55
CA ALA A 195 -9.31 4.14 -1.50
C ALA A 195 -8.30 3.25 -0.77
N LEU A 196 -8.32 3.34 0.55
CA LEU A 196 -7.64 2.46 1.49
C LEU A 196 -8.68 1.59 2.19
N GLU A 197 -8.32 0.36 2.52
CA GLU A 197 -9.09 -0.50 3.41
C GLU A 197 -8.35 -0.59 4.75
N ALA A 198 -9.02 -0.24 5.86
CA ALA A 198 -8.51 -0.51 7.20
C ALA A 198 -8.47 -2.03 7.44
N ALA A 199 -7.45 -2.52 8.16
CA ALA A 199 -7.33 -3.94 8.45
C ALA A 199 -8.54 -4.46 9.23
N GLU A 200 -9.04 -3.66 10.19
CA GLU A 200 -10.21 -3.98 11.00
C GLU A 200 -11.26 -2.85 10.90
N ARG A 201 -12.55 -3.19 11.02
CA ARG A 201 -13.65 -2.22 10.94
C ARG A 201 -13.56 -1.15 12.03
N GLU A 202 -13.11 -1.55 13.21
CA GLU A 202 -12.99 -0.70 14.40
C GLU A 202 -11.89 0.36 14.25
N GLN A 203 -10.96 0.15 13.31
CA GLN A 203 -9.88 1.10 13.02
C GLN A 203 -10.32 2.23 12.09
N VAL A 204 -11.46 2.11 11.41
CA VAL A 204 -11.94 3.15 10.47
C VAL A 204 -12.16 4.51 11.15
N PRO A 205 -12.84 4.61 12.31
CA PRO A 205 -12.95 5.88 13.02
C PRO A 205 -11.60 6.47 13.43
N GLN A 206 -10.64 5.62 13.83
CA GLN A 206 -9.29 6.04 14.20
C GLN A 206 -8.53 6.60 13.00
N LEU A 207 -8.56 5.88 11.87
CA LEU A 207 -7.94 6.29 10.62
C LEU A 207 -8.56 7.59 10.09
N THR A 208 -9.88 7.70 10.16
CA THR A 208 -10.64 8.91 9.78
C THR A 208 -10.25 10.10 10.66
N GLY A 209 -10.09 9.89 11.97
CA GLY A 209 -9.64 10.92 12.91
C GLY A 209 -8.22 11.41 12.62
N LEU A 210 -7.29 10.51 12.29
CA LEU A 210 -5.90 10.86 11.95
C LEU A 210 -5.77 11.58 10.60
N LEU A 211 -6.66 11.26 9.66
CA LEU A 211 -6.76 11.88 8.34
C LEU A 211 -7.53 13.20 8.33
N SER A 212 -8.37 13.42 9.35
CA SER A 212 -9.03 14.70 9.54
C SER A 212 -7.99 15.77 9.83
N PRO A 213 -8.16 16.99 9.29
CA PRO A 213 -7.29 18.09 9.64
C PRO A 213 -7.36 18.30 11.17
N VAL A 214 -6.22 18.20 11.84
CA VAL A 214 -6.12 18.45 13.28
C VAL A 214 -6.32 19.95 13.47
N GLY A 215 -7.54 20.33 13.87
CA GLY A 215 -7.85 21.68 14.33
C GLY A 215 -7.89 22.76 13.25
N GLY A 216 -9.06 22.90 12.61
CA GLY A 216 -9.57 24.24 12.30
C GLY A 216 -9.90 24.98 13.60
N GLY A 217 -8.87 25.42 14.31
CA GLY A 217 -8.98 26.48 15.31
C GLY A 217 -9.12 27.79 14.55
N ARG A 218 -10.35 28.34 14.57
CA ARG A 218 -10.73 29.74 14.30
C ARG A 218 -9.67 30.63 13.66
N ALA A 219 -9.95 31.07 12.43
CA ALA A 219 -9.72 32.46 12.05
C ALA A 219 -11.09 33.11 11.85
#